data_AF-A0A7V2PKA6-F1
#
_entry.id   AF-A0A7V2PKA6-F1
#
_cell.length_a   1.000
_cell.length_b   1.000
_cell.length_c   1.000
_cell.angle_alpha   90.00
_cell.angle_beta   90.00
_cell.angle_gamma   90.00
#
_symmetry.space_group_name_H-M   'P 1'
#
loop_
_entity.id
_entity.type
_entity.pdbx_description
1 polymer ?
#
loop_
_entity_poly.entity_id
_entity_poly.type
_entity_poly.pdbx_seq_one_letter_code
_entity_poly.pdbx_strand_id
1 'polypeptide(L)'
;YHFISGYTAKVAGTEKGVTEPQATFSACFGAPFLPLHPYTYAKMLGDRIEKHGATVWLVNTGWTGGPYGVGHRMKIAYTRAMVAAALDGSLDDVETVPDPIFGVHIPVSVPGVPDEVLQPRNTWSDNREFDKQAKKLAQMFIDNFKAFEGEVSDEIIAAGPKV
;
A
#
# COMPACT_ATOMS: atom_id res chain seq x y z
N TYR A 1 -0.50 -9.15 5.61
CA TYR A 1 -1.71 -8.70 4.89
C TYR A 1 -1.39 -8.15 3.50
N HIS A 2 -0.77 -6.97 3.37
CA HIS A 2 -0.58 -6.28 2.08
C HIS A 2 0.12 -7.09 0.97
N PHE A 3 1.08 -7.96 1.30
CA PHE A 3 1.72 -8.81 0.30
C PHE A 3 0.76 -9.82 -0.35
N ILE A 4 -0.14 -10.42 0.44
CA ILE A 4 -1.18 -11.33 -0.08
C ILE A 4 -2.21 -10.55 -0.88
N SER A 5 -2.62 -9.37 -0.40
CA SER A 5 -3.57 -8.52 -1.13
C SER A 5 -3.01 -8.08 -2.48
N GLY A 6 -1.74 -7.65 -2.51
CA GLY A 6 -1.07 -7.23 -3.74
C GLY A 6 -1.79 -6.09 -4.46
N TYR A 7 -2.31 -5.12 -3.69
CA TYR A 7 -3.02 -3.97 -4.23
C TYR A 7 -2.09 -3.09 -5.04
N THR A 8 -2.48 -2.82 -6.29
CA THR A 8 -1.79 -1.89 -7.19
C THR A 8 -2.79 -1.33 -8.22
N ALA A 9 -2.32 -0.49 -9.12
CA ALA A 9 -3.10 -0.02 -10.25
C ALA A 9 -2.60 -0.68 -11.54
N LYS A 10 -3.50 -1.22 -12.36
CA LYS A 10 -3.21 -1.50 -13.77
C LYS A 10 -3.10 -0.17 -14.49
N VAL A 11 -1.93 0.11 -15.06
CA VAL A 11 -1.68 1.36 -15.79
C VAL A 11 -1.97 1.14 -17.27
N ALA A 12 -2.40 2.19 -17.97
CA ALA A 12 -2.62 2.14 -19.40
C ALA A 12 -1.38 1.61 -20.15
N GLY A 13 -1.58 0.63 -21.04
CA GLY A 13 -0.52 0.06 -21.88
C GLY A 13 0.10 -1.26 -21.39
N THR A 14 -0.18 -1.73 -20.17
CA THR A 14 0.32 -3.05 -19.70
C THR A 14 -0.59 -4.22 -20.08
N GLU A 15 -1.87 -3.95 -20.36
CA GLU A 15 -2.86 -4.94 -20.82
C GLU A 15 -3.76 -4.34 -21.92
N LYS A 16 -4.17 -5.16 -22.89
CA LYS A 16 -5.00 -4.72 -24.01
C LYS A 16 -6.36 -4.22 -23.50
N GLY A 17 -6.67 -2.94 -23.72
CA GLY A 17 -7.96 -2.34 -23.38
C GLY A 17 -8.00 -1.51 -22.09
N VAL A 18 -6.87 -1.37 -21.37
CA VAL A 18 -6.79 -0.49 -20.19
C VAL A 18 -6.42 0.92 -20.65
N THR A 19 -7.36 1.86 -20.54
CA THR A 19 -7.18 3.29 -20.89
C THR A 19 -7.05 4.19 -19.68
N GLU A 20 -7.52 3.75 -18.51
CA GLU A 20 -7.47 4.48 -17.24
C GLU A 20 -6.91 3.59 -16.13
N PRO A 21 -6.23 4.15 -15.10
CA PRO A 21 -5.74 3.37 -13.98
C PRO A 21 -6.87 2.65 -13.24
N GLN A 22 -6.83 1.32 -13.24
CA GLN A 22 -7.81 0.50 -12.54
C GLN A 22 -7.17 -0.15 -11.31
N ALA A 23 -7.81 0.02 -10.15
CA ALA A 23 -7.47 -0.72 -8.95
C ALA A 23 -7.48 -2.23 -9.24
N THR A 24 -6.41 -2.92 -8.86
CA THR A 24 -6.29 -4.37 -9.01
C THR A 24 -5.63 -4.98 -7.80
N PHE A 25 -6.01 -6.20 -7.48
CA PHE A 25 -5.37 -7.03 -6.47
C PHE A 25 -4.69 -8.18 -7.19
N SER A 26 -3.37 -8.17 -7.18
CA SER A 26 -2.54 -9.21 -7.78
C SER A 26 -1.71 -9.83 -6.68
N ALA A 27 -2.19 -10.93 -6.11
CA ALA A 27 -1.55 -11.60 -4.98
C ALA A 27 -0.03 -11.73 -5.15
N CYS A 28 0.71 -11.45 -4.07
CA CYS A 28 2.18 -11.39 -4.05
C CYS A 28 2.79 -10.41 -5.08
N PHE A 29 2.00 -9.45 -5.56
CA PHE A 29 2.32 -8.53 -6.67
C PHE A 29 2.65 -9.25 -8.00
N GLY A 30 2.18 -10.49 -8.18
CA GLY A 30 2.57 -11.34 -9.31
C GLY A 30 1.65 -12.54 -9.57
N ALA A 31 0.36 -12.44 -9.24
CA ALA A 31 -0.59 -13.56 -9.28
C ALA A 31 -0.57 -14.42 -10.55
N PRO A 32 -0.47 -13.86 -11.78
CA PRO A 32 -0.43 -14.66 -13.02
C PRO A 32 0.75 -15.65 -13.11
N PHE A 33 1.78 -15.48 -12.26
CA PHE A 33 3.01 -16.26 -12.29
C PHE A 33 3.14 -17.21 -11.08
N LEU A 34 2.11 -17.30 -10.23
CA LEU A 34 2.16 -18.10 -9.00
C LEU A 34 1.60 -19.50 -9.25
N PRO A 35 2.44 -20.56 -9.25
CA PRO A 35 1.95 -21.94 -9.35
C PRO A 35 1.37 -22.50 -8.04
N LEU A 36 1.50 -21.78 -6.92
CA LEU A 36 1.06 -22.23 -5.58
C LEU A 36 0.10 -21.21 -4.99
N HIS A 37 -0.59 -21.59 -3.91
CA HIS A 37 -1.45 -20.65 -3.19
C HIS A 37 -0.63 -19.47 -2.62
N PRO A 38 -1.10 -18.21 -2.72
CA PRO A 38 -0.38 -17.01 -2.25
C PRO A 38 0.12 -17.08 -0.82
N TYR A 39 -0.60 -17.76 0.07
CA TYR A 39 -0.19 -17.93 1.47
C TYR A 39 1.16 -18.64 1.60
N THR A 40 1.49 -19.55 0.68
CA THR A 40 2.79 -20.24 0.67
C THR A 40 3.93 -19.25 0.49
N TYR A 41 3.82 -18.34 -0.48
CA TYR A 41 4.81 -17.31 -0.73
C TYR A 41 4.87 -16.28 0.40
N ALA A 42 3.71 -15.93 0.98
CA ALA A 42 3.65 -15.03 2.12
C ALA A 42 4.37 -15.60 3.35
N LYS A 43 4.20 -16.90 3.63
CA LYS A 43 4.94 -17.59 4.69
C LYS A 43 6.44 -17.60 4.41
N MET A 44 6.85 -17.94 3.18
CA MET A 44 8.27 -17.89 2.78
C MET A 44 8.88 -16.49 2.95
N LEU A 45 8.13 -15.44 2.63
CA LEU A 45 8.56 -14.06 2.84
C LEU A 45 8.64 -13.72 4.34
N GLY A 46 7.63 -14.09 5.12
CA GLY A 46 7.61 -13.91 6.58
C GLY A 46 8.81 -14.55 7.26
N ASP A 47 9.08 -15.82 6.97
CA ASP A 47 10.23 -16.56 7.52
C ASP A 47 11.57 -15.86 7.19
N ARG A 48 11.68 -15.23 6.02
CA ARG A 48 12.89 -14.48 5.62
C ARG A 48 13.00 -13.13 6.31
N ILE A 49 11.87 -12.43 6.47
CA ILE A 49 11.83 -11.16 7.21
C ILE A 49 12.28 -11.40 8.65
N GLU A 50 11.69 -12.39 9.34
CA GLU A 50 12.04 -12.73 10.72
C GLU A 50 13.50 -13.16 10.85
N LYS A 51 13.95 -14.06 9.97
CA LYS A 51 15.33 -14.56 10.01
C LYS A 51 16.39 -13.47 9.82
N HIS A 52 16.08 -12.46 9.02
CA HIS A 52 17.05 -11.45 8.62
C HIS A 52 16.81 -10.07 9.26
N GLY A 53 15.74 -9.92 10.05
CA GLY A 53 15.35 -8.64 10.64
C GLY A 53 15.06 -7.57 9.59
N ALA A 54 14.48 -7.95 8.44
CA ALA A 54 14.27 -7.02 7.34
C ALA A 54 13.10 -6.07 7.61
N THR A 55 13.31 -4.77 7.45
CA THR A 55 12.23 -3.78 7.52
C THR A 55 11.43 -3.73 6.23
N VAL A 56 10.10 -3.67 6.34
CA VAL A 56 9.19 -3.66 5.18
C VAL A 56 8.51 -2.30 5.04
N TRP A 57 8.60 -1.73 3.84
CA TRP A 57 8.01 -0.43 3.50
C TRP A 57 6.91 -0.57 2.46
N LEU A 58 5.83 0.19 2.63
CA LEU A 58 4.77 0.37 1.61
C LEU A 58 4.87 1.78 1.02
N VAL A 59 5.16 1.88 -0.28
CA VAL A 59 5.40 3.17 -0.94
C VAL A 59 4.33 3.41 -2.01
N ASN A 60 3.55 4.49 -1.85
CA ASN A 60 2.61 4.93 -2.88
C ASN A 60 3.35 5.65 -4.03
N THR A 61 3.53 4.95 -5.15
CA THR A 61 4.06 5.53 -6.41
C THR A 61 2.97 5.97 -7.39
N GLY A 62 1.72 5.95 -6.94
CA GLY A 62 0.51 6.29 -7.69
C GLY A 62 0.15 7.77 -7.55
N TRP A 63 -1.06 8.04 -7.09
CA TRP A 63 -1.66 9.37 -7.03
C TRP A 63 -1.77 9.91 -5.62
N THR A 64 -1.81 11.23 -5.50
CA THR A 64 -2.11 11.99 -4.30
C THR A 64 -2.99 13.19 -4.63
N GLY A 65 -3.64 13.78 -3.63
CA GLY A 65 -4.54 14.93 -3.77
C GLY A 65 -5.89 14.67 -4.43
N GLY A 66 -6.21 13.42 -4.74
CA GLY A 66 -7.48 13.03 -5.35
C GLY A 66 -7.36 11.72 -6.14
N PRO A 67 -8.49 11.20 -6.65
CA PRO A 67 -8.48 10.08 -7.59
C PRO A 67 -7.86 10.49 -8.94
N TYR A 68 -7.65 9.52 -9.84
CA TYR A 68 -7.27 9.81 -11.22
C TYR A 68 -8.23 10.83 -11.86
N GLY A 69 -7.68 11.80 -12.59
CA GLY A 69 -8.43 12.90 -13.20
C GLY A 69 -8.63 14.13 -12.28
N VAL A 70 -8.43 14.00 -10.97
CA VAL A 70 -8.52 15.12 -10.00
C VAL A 70 -7.18 15.35 -9.31
N GLY A 71 -6.61 14.28 -8.73
CA GLY A 71 -5.30 14.31 -8.12
C GLY A 71 -4.18 14.28 -9.15
N HIS A 72 -2.95 14.31 -8.65
CA HIS A 72 -1.76 14.21 -9.48
C HIS A 72 -0.89 13.03 -9.05
N ARG A 73 -0.05 12.54 -9.97
CA ARG A 73 0.90 11.48 -9.65
C ARG A 73 1.91 11.96 -8.61
N MET A 74 2.35 11.07 -7.73
CA MET A 74 3.42 11.35 -6.78
C MET A 74 4.67 11.80 -7.53
N LYS A 75 5.28 12.91 -7.10
CA LYS A 75 6.51 13.39 -7.75
C LYS A 75 7.60 12.32 -7.58
N ILE A 76 8.25 11.96 -8.67
CA ILE A 76 9.32 10.94 -8.66
C ILE A 76 10.49 11.31 -7.73
N ALA A 77 10.73 12.61 -7.53
CA ALA A 77 11.72 13.09 -6.57
C ALA A 77 11.35 12.68 -5.13
N TYR A 78 10.07 12.73 -4.76
CA TYR A 78 9.61 12.36 -3.42
C TYR A 78 9.70 10.85 -3.20
N THR A 79 9.30 10.03 -4.17
CA THR A 79 9.43 8.57 -4.02
C THR A 79 10.89 8.14 -3.95
N ARG A 80 11.78 8.77 -4.72
CA ARG A 80 13.23 8.54 -4.61
C ARG A 80 13.76 8.94 -3.24
N ALA A 81 13.33 10.08 -2.69
CA ALA A 81 13.72 10.51 -1.36
C ALA A 81 13.24 9.54 -0.27
N MET A 82 11.99 9.08 -0.32
CA MET A 82 11.46 8.07 0.61
C MET A 82 12.24 6.75 0.54
N VAL A 83 12.54 6.26 -0.68
CA VAL A 83 13.32 5.03 -0.85
C VAL A 83 14.76 5.21 -0.37
N ALA A 84 15.40 6.36 -0.64
CA ALA A 84 16.74 6.64 -0.15
C ALA A 84 16.78 6.66 1.39
N ALA A 85 15.83 7.36 2.01
CA ALA A 85 15.70 7.44 3.47
C ALA A 85 15.44 6.07 4.13
N ALA A 86 14.69 5.19 3.45
CA ALA A 86 14.48 3.81 3.91
C ALA A 86 15.74 2.94 3.78
N LEU A 87 16.62 3.22 2.80
CA LEU A 87 17.84 2.44 2.54
C LEU A 87 19.04 2.91 3.36
N ASP A 88 19.11 4.21 3.69
CA ASP A 88 20.21 4.81 4.46
C ASP A 88 19.95 4.81 5.99
N GLY A 89 18.80 4.29 6.43
CA GLY A 89 18.41 4.19 7.84
C GLY A 89 17.79 5.46 8.41
N SER A 90 17.60 6.53 7.62
CA SER A 90 17.01 7.79 8.09
C SER A 90 15.58 7.65 8.62
N LEU A 91 14.90 6.53 8.33
CA LEU A 91 13.55 6.25 8.81
C LEU A 91 13.47 5.25 9.98
N ASP A 92 14.61 4.72 10.46
CA ASP A 92 14.62 3.64 11.45
C ASP A 92 14.06 4.08 12.82
N ASP A 93 14.31 5.34 13.21
CA ASP A 93 13.91 5.91 14.51
C ASP A 93 12.94 7.09 14.39
N VAL A 94 12.31 7.27 13.21
CA VAL A 94 11.38 8.39 12.99
C VAL A 94 10.04 8.09 13.66
N GLU A 95 9.47 9.11 14.32
CA GLU A 95 8.12 9.02 14.88
C GLU A 95 7.11 8.67 13.78
N THR A 96 6.20 7.75 14.09
CA THR A 96 5.15 7.34 13.17
C THR A 96 3.77 7.50 13.79
N VAL A 97 2.79 7.77 12.93
CA VAL A 97 1.37 7.81 13.31
C VAL A 97 0.66 6.69 12.54
N PRO A 98 -0.15 5.84 13.20
CA PRO A 98 -0.92 4.83 12.50
C PRO A 98 -2.03 5.48 11.68
N ASP A 99 -2.17 5.04 10.42
CA ASP A 99 -3.34 5.37 9.60
C ASP A 99 -4.61 4.83 10.28
N PRO A 100 -5.67 5.64 10.43
CA PRO A 100 -6.85 5.24 11.20
C PRO A 100 -7.69 4.14 10.54
N ILE A 101 -7.53 3.92 9.23
CA ILE A 101 -8.31 2.94 8.46
C ILE A 101 -7.46 1.69 8.19
N PHE A 102 -6.23 1.87 7.71
CA PHE A 102 -5.34 0.80 7.28
C PHE A 102 -4.40 0.32 8.39
N GLY A 103 -4.23 1.07 9.47
CA GLY A 103 -3.34 0.71 10.58
C GLY A 103 -1.85 0.75 10.24
N VAL A 104 -1.48 1.13 9.02
CA VAL A 104 -0.07 1.27 8.61
C VAL A 104 0.55 2.46 9.30
N HIS A 105 1.78 2.29 9.80
CA HIS A 105 2.52 3.37 10.43
C HIS A 105 3.13 4.29 9.37
N ILE A 106 2.80 5.58 9.45
CA ILE A 106 3.26 6.61 8.52
C ILE A 106 4.28 7.50 9.24
N PRO A 107 5.51 7.68 8.70
CA PRO A 107 6.47 8.63 9.25
C PRO A 107 5.91 10.05 9.31
N VAL A 108 6.14 10.76 10.42
CA VAL A 108 5.71 12.16 10.56
C VAL A 108 6.50 13.12 9.67
N SER A 109 7.73 12.74 9.29
CA SER A 109 8.58 13.50 8.38
C SER A 109 9.51 12.57 7.58
N VAL A 110 9.89 13.00 6.38
CA VAL A 110 10.90 12.34 5.56
C VAL A 110 11.77 13.42 4.91
N PRO A 111 13.11 13.37 5.04
CA PRO A 111 13.99 14.35 4.42
C PRO A 111 13.73 14.52 2.92
N GLY A 112 13.51 15.76 2.47
CA GLY A 112 13.25 16.06 1.06
C GLY A 112 11.83 15.77 0.57
N VAL A 113 10.90 15.43 1.47
CA VAL A 113 9.47 15.25 1.16
C VAL A 113 8.65 16.20 2.05
N PRO A 114 7.73 17.01 1.49
CA PRO A 114 6.84 17.82 2.32
C PRO A 114 5.94 16.96 3.21
N ASP A 115 5.87 17.27 4.50
CA ASP A 115 5.09 16.49 5.49
C ASP A 115 3.60 16.38 5.12
N GLU A 116 3.06 17.40 4.44
CA GLU A 116 1.68 17.41 3.93
C GLU A 116 1.39 16.22 2.99
N VAL A 117 2.40 15.74 2.25
CA VAL A 117 2.26 14.65 1.28
C VAL A 117 2.30 13.28 1.98
N LEU A 118 2.93 13.20 3.15
CA LEU A 118 3.03 11.97 3.94
C LEU A 118 1.68 11.58 4.53
N GLN A 119 0.83 12.57 4.82
CA GLN A 119 -0.54 12.38 5.32
C GLN A 119 -1.53 12.58 4.17
N PRO A 120 -1.98 11.51 3.47
CA PRO A 120 -2.67 11.65 2.19
C PRO A 120 -3.94 12.49 2.28
N ARG A 121 -4.63 12.45 3.43
CA ARG A 121 -5.81 13.28 3.72
C ARG A 121 -5.55 14.78 3.52
N ASN A 122 -4.36 15.26 3.91
CA ASN A 122 -4.01 16.68 3.84
C ASN A 122 -3.79 17.18 2.41
N THR A 123 -3.60 16.27 1.46
CA THR A 123 -3.43 16.64 0.04
C THR A 123 -4.76 16.83 -0.69
N TRP A 124 -5.87 16.35 -0.13
CA TRP A 124 -7.19 16.43 -0.76
C TRP A 124 -7.86 17.77 -0.44
N SER A 125 -8.48 18.38 -1.45
CA SER A 125 -9.21 19.64 -1.26
C SER A 125 -10.50 19.49 -0.45
N ASP A 126 -11.15 18.31 -0.50
CA ASP A 126 -12.28 17.95 0.36
C ASP A 126 -11.95 16.66 1.14
N ASN A 127 -11.72 16.83 2.44
CA ASN A 127 -11.45 15.74 3.37
C ASN A 127 -12.57 14.69 3.42
N ARG A 128 -13.82 15.07 3.14
CA ARG A 128 -14.94 14.11 3.13
C ARG A 128 -14.86 13.20 1.91
N GLU A 129 -14.36 13.69 0.78
CA GLU A 129 -14.12 12.86 -0.41
C GLU A 129 -12.95 11.91 -0.18
N PHE A 130 -11.91 12.36 0.53
CA PHE A 130 -10.85 11.46 0.99
C PHE A 130 -11.42 10.35 1.88
N ASP A 131 -12.19 10.71 2.91
CA ASP A 131 -12.73 9.76 3.89
C ASP A 131 -13.66 8.72 3.19
N LYS A 132 -14.46 9.15 2.20
CA LYS A 132 -15.27 8.24 1.37
C LYS A 132 -14.41 7.30 0.54
N GLN A 133 -13.37 7.83 -0.13
CA GLN A 133 -12.51 7.03 -0.99
C GLN A 133 -11.65 6.03 -0.20
N ALA A 134 -11.15 6.44 0.97
CA ALA A 134 -10.40 5.58 1.87
C ALA A 134 -11.26 4.42 2.39
N LYS A 135 -12.50 4.68 2.82
CA LYS A 135 -13.47 3.63 3.20
C LYS A 135 -13.81 2.70 2.05
N LYS A 136 -14.02 3.24 0.85
CA LYS A 136 -14.26 2.42 -0.35
C LYS A 136 -13.07 1.50 -0.63
N LEU A 137 -11.85 2.01 -0.56
CA LEU A 137 -10.64 1.20 -0.76
C LEU A 137 -10.49 0.13 0.33
N ALA A 138 -10.72 0.48 1.59
CA ALA A 138 -10.70 -0.46 2.70
C ALA A 138 -11.71 -1.59 2.52
N GLN A 139 -12.93 -1.29 2.08
CA GLN A 139 -13.93 -2.31 1.76
C GLN A 139 -13.46 -3.22 0.60
N MET A 140 -12.82 -2.67 -0.44
CA MET A 140 -12.25 -3.46 -1.52
C MET A 140 -11.15 -4.41 -1.03
N PHE A 141 -10.31 -3.98 -0.08
CA PHE A 141 -9.32 -4.84 0.56
C PHE A 141 -9.98 -5.98 1.33
N ILE A 142 -10.99 -5.68 2.15
CA ILE A 142 -11.76 -6.69 2.92
C ILE A 142 -12.41 -7.69 1.97
N ASP A 143 -13.10 -7.22 0.92
CA ASP A 143 -13.78 -8.08 -0.03
C ASP A 143 -12.82 -8.96 -0.83
N ASN A 144 -11.67 -8.41 -1.23
CA ASN A 144 -10.60 -9.20 -1.86
C ASN A 144 -10.06 -10.27 -0.90
N PHE A 145 -9.95 -9.96 0.39
CA PHE A 145 -9.35 -10.88 1.36
C PHE A 145 -10.22 -12.08 1.70
N LYS A 146 -11.54 -11.99 1.48
CA LYS A 146 -12.50 -13.11 1.66
C LYS A 146 -12.09 -14.36 0.89
N ALA A 147 -11.45 -14.20 -0.27
CA ALA A 147 -10.97 -15.32 -1.08
C ALA A 147 -9.85 -16.14 -0.42
N PHE A 148 -9.24 -15.63 0.65
CA PHE A 148 -8.17 -16.31 1.39
C PHE A 148 -8.60 -16.75 2.80
N GLU A 149 -9.85 -16.47 3.20
CA GLU A 149 -10.38 -16.85 4.53
C GLU A 149 -10.31 -18.38 4.73
N GLY A 150 -9.89 -18.81 5.92
CA GLY A 150 -9.69 -20.23 6.23
C GLY A 150 -8.35 -20.82 5.78
N GLU A 151 -7.62 -20.14 4.89
CA GLU A 151 -6.28 -20.56 4.45
C GLU A 151 -5.15 -19.71 5.04
N VAL A 152 -5.48 -18.56 5.62
CA VAL A 152 -4.55 -17.61 6.24
C VAL A 152 -4.83 -17.48 7.73
N SER A 153 -3.79 -17.20 8.53
CA SER A 153 -3.90 -17.04 9.98
C SER A 153 -4.74 -15.82 10.39
N ASP A 154 -5.44 -15.91 11.51
CA ASP A 154 -6.25 -14.81 12.09
C ASP A 154 -5.44 -13.52 12.30
N GLU A 155 -4.16 -13.62 12.67
CA GLU A 155 -3.26 -12.47 12.82
C GLU A 155 -3.12 -11.67 11.52
N ILE A 156 -2.97 -12.37 10.39
CA ILE A 156 -2.89 -11.73 9.08
C ILE A 156 -4.21 -11.05 8.74
N ILE A 157 -5.35 -11.68 9.04
CA ILE A 157 -6.69 -11.11 8.80
C ILE A 157 -6.87 -9.83 9.64
N ALA A 158 -6.48 -9.87 10.91
CA ALA A 158 -6.59 -8.76 11.85
C ALA A 158 -5.70 -7.55 11.47
N ALA A 159 -4.65 -7.76 10.68
CA ALA A 159 -3.80 -6.71 10.12
C ALA A 159 -4.41 -6.00 8.89
N GLY A 160 -5.61 -6.38 8.48
CA GLY A 160 -6.37 -5.68 7.44
C GLY A 160 -6.96 -4.35 7.89
N PRO A 161 -7.51 -3.56 6.95
CA PRO A 161 -8.14 -2.29 7.28
C PRO A 161 -9.44 -2.48 8.07
N LYS A 162 -9.80 -1.45 8.83
CA LYS A 162 -11.00 -1.38 9.67
C LYS A 162 -11.93 -0.29 9.10
N VAL A 163 -13.19 -0.64 8.85
CA VAL A 163 -14.22 0.24 8.27
C VAL A 163 -15.34 0.47 9.26
#